data_AF-A0A9N9I598-F1
#
_entry.id   AF-A0A9N9I598-F1
#
_cell.length_a   1.000
_cell.length_b   1.000
_cell.length_c   1.000
_cell.angle_alpha   90.00
_cell.angle_beta   90.00
_cell.angle_gamma   90.00
#
_symmetry.space_group_name_H-M   'P 1'
#
loop_
_entity.id
_entity.type
_entity.pdbx_description
1 polymer ?
#
loop_
_entity_poly.entity_id
_entity_poly.type
_entity_poly.pdbx_seq_one_letter_code
_entity_poly.pdbx_strand_id
1 'polypeptide(L)'
;ELANRISLFYAYPTPMLKTVTDVTALFAKNNPDRSVLECLSLLAAGCYHSVMKKRTQRPETTAFCLRVMVVSIILYDHIEPRGVFVKQSPINIKCSVKAIQTYGTGEYTNLMSALRFSTKHLNDDSTPKNIKQLLNNS
;
A
#
# COMPACT_ATOMS: atom_id res chain seq x y z
N GLU A 1 -21.67 23.01 -5.39
CA GLU A 1 -20.45 22.55 -4.69
C GLU A 1 -20.43 21.04 -4.42
N LEU A 2 -21.47 20.48 -3.79
CA LEU A 2 -21.56 19.03 -3.48
C LEU A 2 -21.38 18.12 -4.70
N ALA A 3 -22.04 18.42 -5.82
CA ALA A 3 -21.93 17.64 -7.05
C ALA A 3 -20.49 17.56 -7.61
N ASN A 4 -19.70 18.62 -7.45
CA ASN A 4 -18.30 18.63 -7.88
C ASN A 4 -17.44 17.72 -6.98
N ARG A 5 -17.68 17.75 -5.67
CA ARG A 5 -17.01 16.86 -4.71
C ARG A 5 -17.33 15.38 -4.97
N ILE A 6 -18.60 15.08 -5.30
CA ILE A 6 -19.02 13.72 -5.68
C ILE A 6 -18.34 13.29 -6.98
N SER A 7 -18.28 14.17 -7.99
CA SER A 7 -17.61 13.89 -9.26
C SER A 7 -16.13 13.57 -9.08
N LEU A 8 -15.42 14.38 -8.28
CA LEU A 8 -14.01 14.13 -7.95
C LEU A 8 -13.81 12.85 -7.14
N PHE A 9 -14.72 12.51 -6.23
CA PHE A 9 -14.65 11.27 -5.46
C PHE A 9 -14.69 10.05 -6.39
N TYR A 10 -15.64 10.00 -7.33
CA TYR A 10 -15.77 8.87 -8.27
C TYR A 10 -14.74 8.87 -9.41
N ALA A 11 -14.01 9.97 -9.63
CA ALA A 11 -12.96 10.03 -10.64
C ALA A 11 -11.70 9.23 -10.25
N TYR A 12 -11.49 8.96 -8.96
CA TYR A 12 -10.35 8.17 -8.51
C TYR A 12 -10.61 6.67 -8.64
N PRO A 13 -9.61 5.85 -9.05
CA PRO A 13 -9.76 4.40 -9.15
C PRO A 13 -10.11 3.71 -7.82
N THR A 14 -9.65 4.30 -6.70
CA THR A 14 -9.91 3.81 -5.33
C THR A 14 -10.36 4.94 -4.42
N PRO A 15 -11.62 5.41 -4.49
CA PRO A 15 -12.09 6.63 -3.82
C PRO A 15 -11.94 6.57 -2.30
N MET A 16 -12.36 5.46 -1.68
CA MET A 16 -12.27 5.27 -0.23
C MET A 16 -10.81 5.27 0.26
N LEU A 17 -9.93 4.57 -0.45
CA LEU A 17 -8.51 4.53 -0.10
C LEU A 17 -7.87 5.91 -0.25
N LYS A 18 -8.26 6.67 -1.29
CA LYS A 18 -7.80 8.05 -1.48
C LYS A 18 -8.19 8.93 -0.29
N THR A 19 -9.44 8.87 0.16
CA THR A 19 -9.89 9.60 1.36
C THR A 19 -9.08 9.23 2.61
N VAL A 20 -8.89 7.93 2.89
CA VAL A 20 -8.09 7.49 4.05
C VAL A 20 -6.64 7.96 3.94
N THR A 21 -6.07 7.91 2.74
CA THR A 21 -4.71 8.37 2.47
C THR A 21 -4.55 9.86 2.72
N ASP A 22 -5.47 10.68 2.21
CA ASP A 22 -5.42 12.13 2.37
C ASP A 22 -5.59 12.54 3.84
N VAL A 23 -6.52 11.90 4.56
CA VAL A 23 -6.73 12.15 5.99
C VAL A 23 -5.51 11.73 6.83
N THR A 24 -4.91 10.58 6.51
CA THR A 24 -3.74 10.08 7.25
C THR A 24 -2.50 10.94 6.97
N ALA A 25 -2.30 11.38 5.72
CA ALA A 25 -1.25 12.32 5.35
C ALA A 25 -1.42 13.68 6.04
N LEU A 26 -2.65 14.19 6.14
CA LEU A 26 -2.95 15.41 6.88
C LEU A 26 -2.67 15.25 8.38
N PHE A 27 -3.09 14.12 8.97
CA PHE A 27 -2.82 13.81 10.37
C PHE A 27 -1.32 13.75 10.66
N ALA A 28 -0.54 13.03 9.84
CA ALA A 28 0.91 12.92 10.00
C ALA A 28 1.64 14.26 9.76
N LYS A 29 1.13 15.10 8.86
CA LYS A 29 1.65 16.47 8.67
C LYS A 29 1.45 17.34 9.92
N ASN A 30 0.31 17.18 10.59
CA ASN A 30 -0.01 17.92 11.82
C ASN A 30 0.62 17.32 13.08
N ASN A 31 1.07 16.06 13.01
CA ASN A 31 1.73 15.33 14.10
C ASN A 31 3.05 14.77 13.58
N PRO A 32 4.15 15.56 13.58
CA PRO A 32 5.40 15.24 12.89
C PRO A 32 6.19 14.08 13.53
N ASP A 33 5.61 13.42 14.53
CA ASP A 33 6.19 12.22 15.12
C ASP A 33 6.19 11.07 14.09
N ARG A 34 7.25 10.27 14.13
CA ARG A 34 7.41 9.10 13.23
C ARG A 34 6.54 7.92 13.63
N SER A 35 5.84 7.97 14.76
CA SER A 35 4.96 6.91 15.25
C SER A 35 3.96 6.40 14.22
N VAL A 36 3.42 7.27 13.35
CA VAL A 36 2.51 6.85 12.26
C VAL A 36 3.24 5.97 11.24
N LEU A 37 4.42 6.39 10.78
CA LEU A 37 5.23 5.63 9.81
C LEU A 37 5.70 4.30 10.40
N GLU A 38 6.10 4.29 11.67
CA GLU A 38 6.51 3.08 12.39
C GLU A 38 5.33 2.10 12.54
N CYS A 39 4.16 2.60 12.92
CA CYS A 39 2.94 1.80 13.02
C CYS A 39 2.57 1.17 11.67
N LEU A 40 2.57 1.94 10.58
CA LEU A 40 2.28 1.44 9.24
C LEU A 40 3.30 0.38 8.78
N SER A 41 4.58 0.57 9.11
CA SER A 41 5.63 -0.40 8.81
C SER A 41 5.44 -1.70 9.58
N LEU A 42 5.08 -1.60 10.87
CA LEU A 42 4.81 -2.75 11.72
C LEU A 42 3.56 -3.51 11.26
N LEU A 43 2.50 -2.81 10.86
CA LEU A 43 1.29 -3.41 10.29
C LEU A 43 1.61 -4.16 9.00
N ALA A 44 2.36 -3.53 8.07
CA ALA A 44 2.76 -4.18 6.83
C ALA A 44 3.60 -5.45 7.09
N ALA A 45 4.57 -5.38 8.00
CA ALA A 45 5.41 -6.52 8.37
C ALA A 45 4.62 -7.61 9.10
N GLY A 46 3.73 -7.25 10.02
CA GLY A 46 2.88 -8.17 10.76
C GLY A 46 1.95 -8.95 9.83
N CYS A 47 1.29 -8.24 8.91
CA CYS A 47 0.45 -8.86 7.88
C CYS A 47 1.26 -9.76 6.94
N TYR A 48 2.45 -9.33 6.50
CA TYR A 48 3.34 -10.16 5.70
C TYR A 48 3.70 -11.47 6.42
N HIS A 49 4.16 -11.39 7.68
CA HIS A 49 4.52 -12.58 8.45
C HIS A 49 3.32 -13.50 8.73
N SER A 50 2.15 -12.91 8.96
CA SER A 50 0.88 -13.63 9.10
C SER A 50 0.61 -14.50 7.87
N VAL A 51 0.68 -13.90 6.68
CA VAL A 51 0.47 -14.59 5.39
C VAL A 51 1.55 -15.65 5.14
N MET A 52 2.82 -15.36 5.46
CA MET A 52 3.93 -16.31 5.23
C MET A 52 3.86 -17.56 6.12
N LYS A 53 3.33 -17.46 7.35
CA LYS A 53 3.41 -18.56 8.32
C LYS A 53 2.54 -19.77 8.02
N LYS A 54 1.71 -19.73 6.96
CA LYS A 54 0.94 -20.81 6.26
C LYS A 54 0.15 -21.85 7.08
N ARG A 55 0.41 -22.09 8.36
CA ARG A 55 0.10 -23.40 8.96
C ARG A 55 -1.38 -23.61 9.30
N THR A 56 -2.21 -22.57 9.41
CA THR A 56 -3.65 -22.73 9.74
C THR A 56 -4.51 -21.48 9.47
N GLN A 57 -4.17 -20.63 8.50
CA GLN A 57 -4.97 -19.41 8.27
C GLN A 57 -6.12 -19.65 7.30
N ARG A 58 -7.30 -19.18 7.71
CA ARG A 58 -8.49 -19.20 6.86
C ARG A 58 -8.27 -18.28 5.66
N PRO A 59 -8.79 -18.60 4.46
CA PRO A 59 -8.63 -17.78 3.26
C PRO A 59 -9.01 -16.30 3.48
N GLU A 60 -10.04 -16.04 4.28
CA GLU A 60 -10.52 -14.70 4.60
C GLU A 60 -9.51 -13.90 5.42
N THR A 61 -8.80 -14.57 6.34
CA THR A 61 -7.73 -13.94 7.13
C THR A 61 -6.54 -13.58 6.25
N THR A 62 -6.17 -14.45 5.32
CA THR A 62 -5.11 -14.18 4.34
C THR A 62 -5.47 -12.98 3.47
N ALA A 63 -6.69 -12.96 2.91
CA ALA A 63 -7.21 -11.84 2.13
C ALA A 63 -7.19 -10.53 2.94
N PHE A 64 -7.68 -10.57 4.18
CA PHE A 64 -7.64 -9.42 5.09
C PHE A 64 -6.22 -8.91 5.32
N CYS A 65 -5.26 -9.80 5.65
CA CYS A 65 -3.88 -9.41 5.86
C CYS A 65 -3.23 -8.83 4.60
N LEU A 66 -3.52 -9.38 3.42
CA LEU A 66 -3.01 -8.84 2.15
C LEU A 66 -3.56 -7.43 1.87
N ARG A 67 -4.86 -7.19 2.11
CA ARG A 67 -5.47 -5.87 2.00
C ARG A 67 -4.84 -4.86 2.95
N VAL A 68 -4.71 -5.22 4.24
CA VAL A 68 -4.09 -4.34 5.24
C VAL A 68 -2.65 -4.03 4.87
N MET A 69 -1.87 -5.02 4.45
CA MET A 69 -0.49 -4.83 4.00
C MET A 69 -0.40 -3.83 2.84
N VAL A 70 -1.25 -3.97 1.81
CA VAL A 70 -1.27 -3.06 0.64
C VAL A 70 -1.68 -1.65 1.05
N VAL A 71 -2.70 -1.50 1.88
CA VAL A 71 -3.13 -0.18 2.37
C VAL A 71 -2.02 0.47 3.19
N SER A 72 -1.37 -0.26 4.10
CA SER A 72 -0.25 0.27 4.89
C SER A 72 0.92 0.73 4.02
N ILE A 73 1.25 -0.01 2.95
CA ILE A 73 2.26 0.39 1.95
C ILE A 73 1.88 1.72 1.30
N ILE A 74 0.64 1.86 0.83
CA ILE A 74 0.17 3.05 0.11
C ILE A 74 0.12 4.27 1.01
N LEU A 75 -0.32 4.11 2.26
CA LEU A 75 -0.30 5.18 3.26
C LEU A 75 1.13 5.61 3.59
N TYR A 76 2.02 4.65 3.83
CA TYR A 76 3.44 4.94 4.11
C TYR A 76 4.07 5.72 2.96
N ASP A 77 3.82 5.31 1.72
CA ASP A 77 4.35 5.98 0.54
C ASP A 77 3.88 7.43 0.41
N HIS A 78 2.67 7.77 0.86
CA HIS A 78 2.21 9.16 0.82
C HIS A 78 2.76 10.04 1.93
N ILE A 79 3.09 9.45 3.08
CA ILE A 79 3.53 10.17 4.28
C ILE A 79 5.05 10.34 4.29
N GLU A 80 5.82 9.30 3.95
CA GLU A 80 7.28 9.38 3.91
C GLU A 80 7.72 10.24 2.71
N PRO A 81 8.50 11.32 2.91
CA PRO A 81 8.91 12.22 1.83
C PRO A 81 9.70 11.54 0.72
N ARG A 82 10.44 10.47 1.04
CA ARG A 82 11.22 9.70 0.07
C ARG A 82 10.44 8.53 -0.54
N GLY A 83 9.22 8.29 -0.07
CA GLY A 83 8.39 7.16 -0.48
C GLY A 83 8.83 5.81 0.06
N VAL A 84 8.05 4.79 -0.28
CA VAL A 84 8.24 3.41 0.19
C VAL A 84 9.25 2.62 -0.66
N PHE A 85 9.59 3.11 -1.86
CA PHE A 85 10.39 2.38 -2.85
C PHE A 85 11.90 2.56 -2.71
N VAL A 86 12.36 3.42 -1.80
CA VAL A 86 13.78 3.60 -1.50
C VAL A 86 14.36 2.40 -0.75
N LYS A 87 15.65 2.14 -0.93
CA LYS A 87 16.33 0.98 -0.31
C LYS A 87 16.29 0.99 1.23
N GLN A 88 16.21 2.18 1.82
CA GLN A 88 16.17 2.37 3.27
C GLN A 88 14.76 2.24 3.86
N SER A 89 13.74 2.01 3.03
CA SER A 89 12.38 1.78 3.49
C SER A 89 12.33 0.54 4.39
N PRO A 90 11.66 0.61 5.56
CA PRO A 90 11.46 -0.55 6.43
C PRO A 90 10.51 -1.58 5.79
N ILE A 91 9.74 -1.19 4.76
CA ILE A 91 8.78 -2.05 4.10
C ILE A 91 9.40 -2.68 2.86
N ASN A 92 9.51 -4.02 2.85
CA ASN A 92 10.06 -4.75 1.72
C ASN A 92 9.02 -5.00 0.63
N ILE A 93 8.89 -4.04 -0.30
CA ILE A 93 7.94 -4.09 -1.42
C ILE A 93 8.10 -5.36 -2.26
N LYS A 94 9.33 -5.85 -2.49
CA LYS A 94 9.54 -7.08 -3.29
C LYS A 94 8.92 -8.29 -2.62
N CYS A 95 9.09 -8.41 -1.31
CA CYS A 95 8.49 -9.50 -0.54
C CYS A 95 6.97 -9.36 -0.48
N SER A 96 6.44 -8.15 -0.31
CA SER A 96 5.00 -7.89 -0.32
C SER A 96 4.36 -8.25 -1.67
N VAL A 97 4.97 -7.87 -2.80
CA VAL A 97 4.46 -8.23 -4.13
C VAL A 97 4.50 -9.75 -4.34
N LYS A 98 5.58 -10.42 -3.96
CA LYS A 98 5.66 -11.89 -4.03
C LYS A 98 4.60 -12.56 -3.16
N ALA A 99 4.28 -12.00 -1.99
CA ALA A 99 3.21 -12.49 -1.14
C ALA A 99 1.85 -12.35 -1.82
N ILE A 100 1.57 -11.21 -2.47
CA ILE A 100 0.33 -11.00 -3.25
C ILE A 100 0.24 -12.00 -4.41
N GLN A 101 1.33 -12.20 -5.16
CA GLN A 101 1.39 -13.18 -6.26
C GLN A 101 1.14 -14.62 -5.79
N THR A 102 1.64 -14.98 -4.60
CA THR A 102 1.56 -16.35 -4.10
C THR A 102 0.24 -16.65 -3.38
N TYR A 103 -0.32 -15.66 -2.67
CA TYR A 103 -1.41 -15.86 -1.71
C TYR A 103 -2.67 -15.04 -2.02
N GLY A 104 -2.62 -14.11 -2.97
CA GLY A 104 -3.72 -13.21 -3.32
C GLY A 104 -4.78 -13.83 -4.23
N THR A 105 -5.03 -15.14 -4.15
CA THR A 105 -6.01 -15.82 -5.02
C THR A 105 -7.37 -15.13 -4.94
N GLY A 106 -7.89 -14.64 -6.06
CA GLY A 106 -9.17 -13.92 -6.16
C GLY A 106 -9.10 -12.39 -5.97
N GLU A 107 -8.03 -11.86 -5.37
CA GLU A 107 -7.86 -10.41 -5.15
C GLU A 107 -6.58 -9.82 -5.76
N TYR A 108 -5.73 -10.68 -6.32
CA TYR A 108 -4.45 -10.34 -6.93
C TYR A 108 -4.52 -9.08 -7.79
N THR A 109 -5.41 -9.07 -8.78
CA THR A 109 -5.55 -7.96 -9.74
C THR A 109 -5.91 -6.66 -9.04
N ASN A 110 -6.79 -6.69 -8.05
CA ASN A 110 -7.23 -5.50 -7.32
C ASN A 110 -6.11 -4.94 -6.43
N LEU A 111 -5.39 -5.82 -5.71
CA LEU A 111 -4.28 -5.45 -4.85
C LEU A 111 -3.11 -4.88 -5.65
N MET A 112 -2.77 -5.52 -6.78
CA MET A 112 -1.74 -5.04 -7.69
C MET A 112 -2.11 -3.72 -8.36
N SER A 113 -3.37 -3.56 -8.78
CA SER A 113 -3.87 -2.30 -9.34
C SER A 113 -3.82 -1.16 -8.32
N ALA A 114 -4.18 -1.43 -7.06
CA ALA A 114 -4.08 -0.43 -5.99
C ALA A 114 -2.62 0.02 -5.78
N LEU A 115 -1.66 -0.91 -5.76
CA LEU A 115 -0.24 -0.55 -5.69
C LEU A 115 0.24 0.22 -6.92
N ARG A 116 -0.32 -0.02 -8.11
CA ARG A 116 0.10 0.64 -9.35
C ARG A 116 -0.44 2.06 -9.47
N PHE A 117 -1.70 2.26 -9.15
CA PHE A 117 -2.41 3.50 -9.44
C PHE A 117 -2.56 4.40 -8.22
N SER A 118 -2.45 3.83 -7.02
CA SER A 118 -2.68 4.57 -5.79
C SER A 118 -1.39 4.83 -5.00
N THR A 119 -0.20 4.43 -5.45
CA THR A 119 1.07 4.89 -4.84
C THR A 119 1.53 6.20 -5.45
N LYS A 120 2.19 7.05 -4.64
CA LYS A 120 2.67 8.37 -5.03
C LYS A 120 4.00 8.30 -5.77
N HIS A 121 4.98 7.55 -5.26
CA HIS A 121 6.37 7.64 -5.72
C HIS A 121 6.78 6.52 -6.70
N LEU A 122 5.85 5.65 -7.13
CA LEU A 122 6.17 4.53 -8.03
C LEU A 122 6.77 5.00 -9.36
N ASN A 123 6.29 6.13 -9.88
CA ASN A 123 6.70 6.64 -11.17
C ASN A 123 7.95 7.53 -11.12
N ASP A 124 8.41 7.91 -9.92
CA ASP A 124 9.57 8.77 -9.72
C ASP A 124 10.86 8.18 -10.31
N ASP A 125 11.76 9.03 -10.80
CA ASP A 125 13.05 8.59 -11.36
C ASP A 125 13.95 7.90 -10.34
N SER A 126 13.77 8.19 -9.05
CA SER A 126 14.46 7.56 -7.94
C SER A 126 14.03 6.11 -7.69
N THR A 127 12.83 5.71 -8.16
CA THR A 127 12.30 4.37 -7.95
C THR A 127 13.04 3.35 -8.81
N PRO A 128 13.61 2.27 -8.21
CA PRO A 128 14.40 1.29 -8.95
C PRO A 128 13.64 0.65 -10.12
N LYS A 129 14.27 0.58 -11.31
CA LYS A 129 13.67 0.04 -12.54
C LYS A 129 13.09 -1.37 -12.38
N ASN A 130 13.75 -2.22 -11.58
CA ASN A 130 13.26 -3.56 -11.30
C ASN A 130 11.94 -3.57 -10.51
N ILE A 131 11.71 -2.60 -9.63
CA ILE A 131 10.44 -2.46 -8.90
C ILE A 131 9.33 -1.96 -9.84
N LYS A 132 9.63 -0.97 -10.69
CA LYS A 132 8.68 -0.49 -11.70
C LYS A 132 8.24 -1.63 -12.62
N GLN A 133 9.20 -2.42 -13.12
CA GLN A 133 8.90 -3.59 -13.96
C GLN A 133 8.09 -4.64 -13.19
N LEU A 134 8.43 -4.91 -11.94
CA LEU A 134 7.70 -5.86 -11.10
C LEU A 134 6.22 -5.46 -10.96
N LEU A 135 5.91 -4.18 -10.74
CA LEU A 135 4.53 -3.71 -10.57
C LEU A 135 3.79 -3.45 -11.89
N ASN A 136 4.51 -3.19 -12.99
CA ASN A 136 3.90 -2.92 -14.29
C ASN A 136 3.65 -4.16 -15.15
N ASN A 137 4.45 -5.23 -14.95
CA ASN A 137 4.39 -6.48 -15.74
C ASN A 137 3.67 -7.62 -15.01
N SER A 138 3.04 -7.32 -13.87
CA SER A 138 2.31 -8.27 -13.01
C SER A 138 0.82 -8.22 -13.25
#